data_AF-A0A8S4RHH4-F1
#
_entry.id   AF-A0A8S4RHH4-F1
#
_cell.length_a   1.000
_cell.length_b   1.000
_cell.length_c   1.000
_cell.angle_alpha   90.00
_cell.angle_beta   90.00
_cell.angle_gamma   90.00
#
_symmetry.space_group_name_H-M   'P 1'
#
loop_
_entity.id
_entity.type
_entity.pdbx_description
1 polymer ?
#
loop_
_entity_poly.entity_id
_entity_poly.type
_entity_poly.pdbx_seq_one_letter_code
_entity_poly.pdbx_strand_id
1 'polypeptide(L)'
;MRVEIPECQRCCCCLPLRRGVLVFGYLNLAFTIFVITIEAWVSMGEYAPYSMTMIRGVQFHSHLWLSMSLQAAEILFNIVLLVGAHMKKPQLMRAYYYYGITTTVASIVTFMVLWVKIDCRRCSGIDYLMEAAFLVCGIGIQVYLLLLIRSELRKIKQNSQNICYVNHASELMVEAPLHIGNNPF
;
A
#
# COMPACT_ATOMS: atom_id res chain seq x y z
N MET A 1 27.11 6.70 1.43
CA MET A 1 26.63 5.65 0.50
C MET A 1 25.12 5.83 0.34
N ARG A 2 24.64 6.21 -0.86
CA ARG A 2 23.20 6.24 -1.12
C ARG A 2 22.77 4.78 -1.29
N VAL A 3 21.99 4.27 -0.35
CA VAL A 3 21.40 2.94 -0.48
C VAL A 3 20.39 3.01 -1.62
N GLU A 4 20.79 2.54 -2.80
CA GLU A 4 19.89 2.39 -3.95
C GLU A 4 18.96 1.21 -3.68
N ILE A 5 17.73 1.52 -3.30
CA ILE A 5 16.70 0.53 -2.98
C ILE A 5 16.37 -0.25 -4.26
N PRO A 6 16.36 -1.60 -4.24
CA PRO A 6 16.27 -2.42 -5.44
C PRO A 6 14.99 -2.11 -6.23
N GLU A 7 15.18 -1.82 -7.51
CA GLU A 7 14.08 -1.62 -8.45
C GLU A 7 13.52 -2.99 -8.84
N CYS A 8 12.43 -3.42 -8.18
CA CYS A 8 11.70 -4.61 -8.60
C CYS A 8 11.03 -4.35 -9.96
N GLN A 9 11.71 -4.65 -11.08
CA GLN A 9 11.14 -4.54 -12.43
C GLN A 9 10.23 -5.74 -12.79
N ARG A 10 10.29 -6.84 -12.02
CA ARG A 10 9.50 -8.07 -12.22
C ARG A 10 8.99 -8.61 -10.88
N CYS A 11 7.72 -8.99 -10.81
CA CYS A 11 7.11 -9.70 -9.68
C CYS A 11 7.27 -11.21 -9.95
N CYS A 12 7.95 -11.95 -9.06
CA CYS A 12 8.18 -13.42 -9.14
C CYS A 12 8.45 -13.93 -10.58
N CYS A 13 9.56 -13.48 -11.16
CA CYS A 13 10.15 -13.94 -12.42
C CYS A 13 9.43 -13.65 -13.77
N CYS A 14 8.11 -13.43 -13.85
CA CYS A 14 7.44 -13.28 -15.17
C CYS A 14 6.25 -12.30 -15.26
N LEU A 15 5.71 -11.78 -14.14
CA LEU A 15 4.48 -10.99 -14.19
C LEU A 15 4.77 -9.48 -14.34
N PRO A 16 4.06 -8.77 -15.25
CA PRO A 16 4.17 -7.31 -15.33
C PRO A 16 3.75 -6.72 -14.00
N LEU A 17 4.56 -5.80 -13.49
CA LEU A 17 4.48 -5.20 -12.15
C LEU A 17 3.04 -4.77 -11.75
N ARG A 18 2.27 -4.22 -12.71
CA ARG A 18 0.87 -3.84 -12.55
C ARG A 18 -0.08 -5.01 -12.27
N ARG A 19 0.10 -6.15 -12.95
CA ARG A 19 -0.69 -7.36 -12.66
C ARG A 19 -0.31 -7.92 -11.29
N GLY A 20 0.95 -7.81 -10.89
CA GLY A 20 1.41 -8.16 -9.55
C GLY A 20 0.65 -7.40 -8.46
N VAL A 21 0.58 -6.07 -8.55
CA VAL A 21 -0.13 -5.23 -7.57
C VAL A 21 -1.62 -5.58 -7.52
N LEU A 22 -2.25 -5.79 -8.68
CA LEU A 22 -3.66 -6.16 -8.74
C LEU A 22 -3.90 -7.52 -8.10
N VAL A 23 -3.15 -8.55 -8.47
CA VAL A 23 -3.31 -9.91 -7.91
C VAL A 23 -3.11 -9.88 -6.40
N PHE A 24 -2.06 -9.23 -5.90
CA PHE A 24 -1.83 -9.12 -4.47
C PHE A 24 -2.91 -8.32 -3.76
N GLY A 25 -3.40 -7.22 -4.36
CA GLY A 25 -4.50 -6.43 -3.81
C GLY A 25 -5.80 -7.22 -3.70
N TYR A 26 -6.16 -8.00 -4.73
CA TYR A 26 -7.34 -8.87 -4.71
C TYR A 26 -7.19 -10.01 -3.69
N LEU A 27 -6.02 -10.65 -3.62
CA LEU A 27 -5.75 -11.69 -2.64
C LEU A 27 -5.84 -11.15 -1.22
N ASN A 28 -5.26 -9.99 -0.95
CA ASN A 28 -5.34 -9.35 0.36
C ASN A 28 -6.79 -9.01 0.73
N LEU A 29 -7.55 -8.42 -0.21
CA LEU A 29 -8.95 -8.09 0.01
C LEU A 29 -9.82 -9.33 0.25
N ALA A 30 -9.63 -10.41 -0.51
CA ALA A 30 -10.32 -11.67 -0.31
C ALA A 30 -10.02 -12.28 1.07
N PHE A 31 -8.74 -12.24 1.48
CA PHE A 31 -8.32 -12.71 2.79
C PHE A 31 -8.92 -11.87 3.93
N THR A 32 -8.91 -10.54 3.82
CA THR A 32 -9.53 -9.65 4.81
C THR A 32 -11.03 -9.90 4.95
N ILE A 33 -11.76 -10.08 3.83
CA ILE A 33 -13.20 -10.39 3.87
C ILE A 33 -13.43 -11.75 4.55
N PHE A 34 -12.63 -12.76 4.20
CA PHE A 34 -12.72 -14.08 4.81
C PHE A 34 -12.52 -14.02 6.34
N VAL A 35 -11.49 -13.31 6.81
CA VAL A 35 -11.22 -13.13 8.24
C VAL A 35 -12.40 -12.44 8.94
N ILE A 36 -12.94 -11.34 8.36
CA ILE A 36 -14.11 -10.64 8.93
C ILE A 36 -15.32 -11.56 9.02
N THR A 37 -15.58 -12.38 8.00
CA THR A 37 -16.74 -13.28 8.02
C THR A 37 -16.62 -14.34 9.12
N ILE A 38 -15.41 -14.85 9.37
CA ILE A 38 -15.15 -15.78 10.47
C ILE A 38 -15.30 -15.07 11.82
N GLU A 39 -14.68 -13.89 11.99
CA GLU A 39 -14.81 -13.11 13.23
C GLU A 39 -16.28 -12.77 13.53
N ALA A 40 -17.06 -12.36 12.53
CA ALA A 40 -18.47 -12.07 12.68
C ALA A 40 -19.28 -13.32 13.04
N TRP A 41 -18.97 -14.48 12.42
CA TRP A 41 -19.62 -15.74 12.74
C TRP A 41 -19.37 -16.17 14.19
N VAL A 42 -18.11 -16.08 14.63
CA VAL A 42 -17.71 -16.39 16.02
C VAL A 42 -18.36 -15.42 17.00
N SER A 43 -18.35 -14.12 16.69
CA SER A 43 -18.95 -13.07 17.54
C SER A 43 -20.47 -13.18 17.67
N MET A 44 -21.16 -13.80 16.71
CA MET A 44 -22.60 -14.08 16.83
C MET A 44 -22.89 -15.28 17.72
N GLY A 45 -21.95 -16.24 17.82
CA GLY A 45 -22.11 -17.46 18.63
C GLY A 45 -21.83 -17.25 20.13
N GLU A 46 -20.89 -16.37 20.46
CA GLU A 46 -20.53 -16.03 21.83
C GLU A 46 -20.71 -14.52 22.05
N TYR A 47 -21.55 -14.11 23.01
CA TYR A 47 -21.73 -12.71 23.45
C TYR A 47 -20.48 -12.19 24.21
N ALA A 48 -19.28 -12.49 23.73
CA ALA A 48 -18.03 -12.07 24.34
C ALA A 48 -17.71 -10.64 23.91
N PRO A 49 -17.55 -9.66 24.83
CA PRO A 49 -17.26 -8.27 24.49
C PRO A 49 -15.81 -8.04 24.00
N TYR A 50 -14.99 -9.08 23.99
CA TYR A 50 -13.58 -9.06 23.60
C TYR A 50 -13.36 -10.03 22.45
N SER A 51 -12.84 -9.53 21.32
CA SER A 51 -12.38 -10.37 20.23
C SER A 51 -10.86 -10.30 20.09
N MET A 52 -10.28 -11.44 19.72
CA MET A 52 -8.87 -11.52 19.31
C MET A 52 -8.78 -11.06 17.85
N THR A 53 -8.19 -9.89 17.63
CA THR A 53 -8.09 -9.29 16.31
C THR A 53 -6.69 -9.49 15.77
N MET A 54 -6.55 -9.99 14.55
CA MET A 54 -5.25 -10.23 13.92
C MET A 54 -4.98 -9.21 12.81
N ILE A 55 -4.15 -8.20 13.08
CA ILE A 55 -3.77 -7.19 12.08
C ILE A 55 -2.31 -7.39 11.72
N ARG A 56 -2.05 -7.77 10.46
CA ARG A 56 -0.69 -7.94 9.90
C ARG A 56 0.22 -8.87 10.72
N GLY A 57 -0.37 -9.93 11.28
CA GLY A 57 0.35 -10.91 12.10
C GLY A 57 0.50 -10.53 13.57
N VAL A 58 -0.01 -9.37 14.00
CA VAL A 58 -0.09 -9.01 15.44
C VAL A 58 -1.47 -9.35 15.96
N GLN A 59 -1.52 -10.20 16.99
CA GLN A 59 -2.73 -10.47 17.76
C GLN A 59 -2.81 -9.50 18.95
N PHE A 60 -3.92 -8.80 19.11
CA PHE A 60 -4.17 -8.03 20.31
C PHE A 60 -5.63 -8.16 20.75
N HIS A 61 -5.84 -8.17 22.06
CA HIS A 61 -7.18 -8.13 22.65
C HIS A 61 -7.67 -6.68 22.60
N SER A 62 -8.68 -6.41 21.78
CA SER A 62 -9.33 -5.09 21.73
C SER A 62 -10.85 -5.22 21.81
N HIS A 63 -11.51 -4.08 22.03
CA HIS A 63 -12.96 -4.02 21.93
C HIS A 63 -13.40 -4.27 20.48
N LEU A 64 -14.49 -5.03 20.31
CA LEU A 64 -15.07 -5.40 19.01
C LEU A 64 -15.24 -4.20 18.05
N TRP A 65 -15.70 -3.05 18.55
CA TRP A 65 -15.93 -1.87 17.71
C TRP A 65 -14.62 -1.33 17.09
N LEU A 66 -13.52 -1.36 17.83
CA LEU A 66 -12.20 -0.97 17.32
C LEU A 66 -11.73 -1.96 16.25
N SER A 67 -11.86 -3.27 16.49
CA SER A 67 -11.57 -4.30 15.50
C SER A 67 -12.26 -4.01 14.17
N MET A 68 -13.59 -3.87 14.23
CA MET A 68 -14.44 -3.71 13.07
C MET A 68 -14.08 -2.45 12.29
N SER A 69 -13.77 -1.35 12.99
CA SER A 69 -13.32 -0.11 12.35
C SER A 69 -11.98 -0.25 11.63
N LEU A 70 -11.01 -0.96 12.23
CA LEU A 70 -9.69 -1.16 11.65
C LEU A 70 -9.76 -2.05 10.41
N GLN A 71 -10.54 -3.13 10.48
CA GLN A 71 -10.75 -4.04 9.36
C GLN A 71 -11.53 -3.36 8.21
N ALA A 72 -12.54 -2.55 8.54
CA ALA A 72 -13.25 -1.74 7.55
C ALA A 72 -12.32 -0.73 6.86
N ALA A 73 -11.43 -0.08 7.60
CA ALA A 73 -10.42 0.81 7.03
C ALA A 73 -9.47 0.03 6.10
N GLU A 74 -9.05 -1.18 6.47
CA GLU A 74 -8.19 -2.01 5.62
C GLU A 74 -8.87 -2.38 4.28
N ILE A 75 -10.15 -2.75 4.30
CA ILE A 75 -10.94 -2.95 3.07
C ILE A 75 -10.98 -1.67 2.24
N LEU A 76 -11.32 -0.53 2.86
CA LEU A 76 -11.42 0.75 2.17
C LEU A 76 -10.11 1.11 1.46
N PHE A 77 -8.98 0.99 2.15
CA PHE A 77 -7.67 1.27 1.56
C PHE A 77 -7.28 0.26 0.48
N ASN A 78 -7.60 -1.03 0.63
CA ASN A 78 -7.41 -2.02 -0.43
C ASN A 78 -8.24 -1.71 -1.68
N ILE A 79 -9.47 -1.21 -1.54
CA ILE A 79 -10.29 -0.73 -2.67
C ILE A 79 -9.64 0.49 -3.32
N VAL A 80 -9.16 1.45 -2.53
CA VAL A 80 -8.43 2.63 -3.04
C VAL A 80 -7.19 2.21 -3.83
N LEU A 81 -6.45 1.20 -3.36
CA LEU A 81 -5.32 0.64 -4.08
C LEU A 81 -5.74 0.02 -5.42
N LEU A 82 -6.79 -0.79 -5.42
CA LEU A 82 -7.33 -1.41 -6.64
C LEU A 82 -7.74 -0.36 -7.67
N VAL A 83 -8.52 0.64 -7.24
CA VAL A 83 -8.98 1.73 -8.10
C VAL A 83 -7.78 2.54 -8.61
N GLY A 84 -6.80 2.83 -7.75
CA GLY A 84 -5.55 3.50 -8.13
C GLY A 84 -4.77 2.73 -9.20
N ALA A 85 -4.64 1.41 -9.03
CA ALA A 85 -3.95 0.53 -9.97
C ALA A 85 -4.71 0.38 -11.31
N HIS A 86 -6.04 0.34 -11.29
CA HIS A 86 -6.88 0.29 -12.50
C HIS A 86 -6.90 1.61 -13.26
N MET A 87 -7.08 2.74 -12.56
CA MET A 87 -7.21 4.07 -13.16
C MET A 87 -5.87 4.74 -13.48
N LYS A 88 -4.73 4.10 -13.16
CA LYS A 88 -3.37 4.65 -13.31
C LYS A 88 -3.20 6.03 -12.64
N LYS A 89 -3.99 6.31 -11.59
CA LYS A 89 -3.93 7.60 -10.89
C LYS A 89 -2.86 7.51 -9.79
N PRO A 90 -1.70 8.19 -9.94
CA PRO A 90 -0.60 8.07 -8.98
C PRO A 90 -0.95 8.67 -7.61
N GLN A 91 -1.91 9.59 -7.54
CA GLN A 91 -2.37 10.19 -6.28
C GLN A 91 -2.98 9.15 -5.32
N LEU A 92 -3.85 8.27 -5.83
CA LEU A 92 -4.50 7.22 -5.02
C LEU A 92 -3.49 6.18 -4.54
N MET A 93 -2.58 5.76 -5.43
CA MET A 93 -1.51 4.83 -5.09
C MET A 93 -0.56 5.42 -4.03
N ARG A 94 -0.30 6.73 -4.08
CA ARG A 94 0.53 7.43 -3.09
C ARG A 94 -0.16 7.54 -1.73
N ALA A 95 -1.48 7.79 -1.71
CA ALA A 95 -2.26 7.77 -0.47
C ALA A 95 -2.18 6.40 0.22
N TYR A 96 -2.39 5.32 -0.55
CA TYR A 96 -2.24 3.96 -0.03
C TYR A 96 -0.80 3.68 0.45
N TYR A 97 0.22 4.16 -0.27
CA TYR A 97 1.62 3.98 0.13
C TYR A 97 1.91 4.57 1.53
N TYR A 98 1.44 5.79 1.81
CA TYR A 98 1.58 6.39 3.14
C TYR A 98 0.79 5.61 4.19
N TYR A 99 -0.44 5.21 3.88
CA TYR A 99 -1.24 4.37 4.78
C TYR A 99 -0.52 3.06 5.08
N GLY A 100 0.04 2.38 4.08
CA GLY A 100 0.76 1.12 4.25
C GLY A 100 1.98 1.26 5.14
N ILE A 101 2.75 2.35 5.00
CA ILE A 101 3.89 2.65 5.88
C ILE A 101 3.42 2.88 7.32
N THR A 102 2.45 3.77 7.54
CA THR A 102 2.00 4.10 8.91
C THR A 102 1.49 2.87 9.64
N THR A 103 0.76 2.02 8.93
CA THR A 103 0.24 0.76 9.48
C THR A 103 1.33 -0.30 9.69
N THR A 104 2.41 -0.35 8.89
CA THR A 104 3.56 -1.23 9.20
C THR A 104 4.34 -0.76 10.42
N VAL A 105 4.50 0.55 10.58
CA VAL A 105 5.15 1.11 11.75
C VAL A 105 4.29 0.85 12.99
N ALA A 106 2.98 1.05 12.88
CA ALA A 106 2.04 0.74 13.95
C ALA A 106 2.12 -0.73 14.37
N SER A 107 2.15 -1.69 13.42
CA SER A 107 2.27 -3.11 13.76
C SER A 107 3.58 -3.47 14.47
N ILE A 108 4.69 -2.84 14.09
CA ILE A 108 5.98 -3.02 14.76
C ILE A 108 5.93 -2.47 16.20
N VAL A 109 5.36 -1.28 16.38
CA VAL A 109 5.22 -0.66 17.71
C VAL A 109 4.32 -1.50 18.61
N THR A 110 3.18 -1.98 18.11
CA THR A 110 2.28 -2.85 18.88
C THR A 110 2.95 -4.15 19.26
N PHE A 111 3.74 -4.75 18.37
CA PHE A 111 4.52 -5.95 18.68
C PHE A 111 5.54 -5.69 19.79
N MET A 112 6.30 -4.58 19.73
CA MET A 112 7.24 -4.21 20.79
C MET A 112 6.56 -4.03 22.15
N VAL A 113 5.37 -3.41 22.19
CA VAL A 113 4.60 -3.24 23.44
C VAL A 113 4.13 -4.58 24.00
N LEU A 114 3.64 -5.47 23.13
CA LEU A 114 3.24 -6.82 23.54
C LEU A 114 4.43 -7.63 24.03
N TRP A 115 5.57 -7.51 23.34
CA TRP A 115 6.83 -8.15 23.70
C TRP A 115 7.27 -7.81 25.12
N VAL A 116 7.31 -6.50 25.45
CA VAL A 116 7.67 -6.01 26.79
C VAL A 116 6.69 -6.52 27.87
N LYS A 117 5.40 -6.67 27.54
CA LYS A 117 4.40 -7.20 28.48
C LYS A 117 4.51 -8.70 28.69
N ILE A 118 4.83 -9.47 27.64
CA ILE A 118 4.94 -10.94 27.67
C ILE A 118 6.21 -11.37 28.40
N ASP A 119 7.29 -10.61 28.32
CA ASP A 119 8.55 -10.91 29.04
C ASP A 119 8.36 -11.01 30.58
N CYS A 120 7.31 -10.39 31.13
CA CYS A 120 6.93 -10.54 32.53
C CYS A 120 6.20 -11.85 32.86
N ARG A 121 5.70 -12.60 31.87
CA ARG A 121 4.75 -13.71 32.07
C ARG A 121 5.19 -14.95 31.29
N ARG A 122 6.17 -15.66 31.87
CA ARG A 122 6.67 -17.02 31.57
C ARG A 122 5.81 -17.81 30.55
N CYS A 123 5.99 -17.54 29.25
CA CYS A 123 5.40 -18.32 28.16
C CYS A 123 6.41 -19.34 27.62
N SER A 124 5.90 -20.44 27.07
CA SER A 124 6.69 -21.45 26.34
C SER A 124 7.42 -20.79 25.17
N GLY A 125 8.72 -21.09 24.99
CA GLY A 125 9.51 -20.52 23.89
C GLY A 125 9.01 -20.90 22.49
N ILE A 126 8.16 -21.92 22.38
CA ILE A 126 7.60 -22.40 21.10
C ILE A 126 6.48 -21.47 20.60
N ASP A 127 5.56 -21.06 21.48
CA ASP A 127 4.45 -20.16 21.12
C ASP A 127 5.00 -18.80 20.67
N TYR A 128 6.04 -18.33 21.34
CA TYR A 128 6.80 -17.14 20.98
C TYR A 128 7.41 -17.22 19.58
N LEU A 129 8.05 -18.35 19.25
CA LEU A 129 8.70 -18.53 17.96
C LEU A 129 7.68 -18.52 16.82
N MET A 130 6.51 -19.10 17.06
CA MET A 130 5.40 -19.15 16.11
C MET A 130 4.82 -17.75 15.86
N GLU A 131 4.50 -16.99 16.92
CA GLU A 131 4.00 -15.61 16.78
C GLU A 131 5.00 -14.69 16.06
N ALA A 132 6.30 -14.78 16.41
CA ALA A 132 7.34 -14.01 15.76
C ALA A 132 7.48 -14.36 14.27
N ALA A 133 7.36 -15.64 13.91
CA ALA A 133 7.40 -16.07 12.51
C ALA A 133 6.22 -15.51 11.71
N PHE A 134 5.00 -15.55 12.26
CA PHE A 134 3.82 -14.96 11.61
C PHE A 134 3.96 -13.46 11.41
N LEU A 135 4.49 -12.74 12.40
CA LEU A 135 4.77 -11.32 12.29
C LEU A 135 5.78 -11.01 11.19
N VAL A 136 6.92 -11.73 11.17
CA VAL A 136 7.96 -11.53 10.15
C VAL A 136 7.41 -11.81 8.76
N CYS A 137 6.61 -12.86 8.59
CA CYS A 137 5.94 -13.15 7.33
C CYS A 137 4.94 -12.06 6.94
N GLY A 138 4.10 -11.59 7.86
CA GLY A 138 3.12 -10.54 7.62
C GLY A 138 3.76 -9.21 7.24
N ILE A 139 4.79 -8.77 7.98
CA ILE A 139 5.57 -7.58 7.66
C ILE A 139 6.31 -7.76 6.35
N GLY A 140 6.90 -8.94 6.10
CA GLY A 140 7.59 -9.25 4.84
C GLY A 140 6.68 -9.09 3.62
N ILE A 141 5.48 -9.64 3.68
CA ILE A 141 4.45 -9.50 2.62
C ILE A 141 4.06 -8.02 2.45
N GLN A 142 3.87 -7.30 3.55
CA GLN A 142 3.47 -5.89 3.51
C GLN A 142 4.56 -4.98 2.94
N VAL A 143 5.82 -5.20 3.33
CA VAL A 143 6.98 -4.50 2.79
C VAL A 143 7.14 -4.81 1.30
N TYR A 144 6.96 -6.08 0.91
CA TYR A 144 6.97 -6.48 -0.49
C TYR A 144 5.92 -5.71 -1.30
N LEU A 145 4.68 -5.63 -0.80
CA LEU A 145 3.60 -4.89 -1.44
C LEU A 145 3.91 -3.39 -1.52
N LEU A 146 4.50 -2.79 -0.49
CA LEU A 146 4.95 -1.39 -0.50
C LEU A 146 6.04 -1.12 -1.54
N LEU A 147 7.02 -2.02 -1.67
CA LEU A 147 8.07 -1.93 -2.68
C LEU A 147 7.49 -2.03 -4.09
N LEU A 148 6.51 -2.93 -4.29
CA LEU A 148 5.80 -3.11 -5.55
C LEU A 148 5.08 -1.82 -5.98
N ILE A 149 4.34 -1.19 -5.05
CA ILE A 149 3.64 0.07 -5.29
C ILE A 149 4.61 1.21 -5.58
N ARG A 150 5.73 1.26 -4.84
CA ARG A 150 6.77 2.26 -5.06
C ARG A 150 7.38 2.14 -6.46
N SER A 151 7.66 0.92 -6.92
CA SER A 151 8.15 0.67 -8.27
C SER A 151 7.14 1.11 -9.33
N GLU A 152 5.83 0.84 -9.14
CA GLU A 152 4.78 1.32 -10.05
C GLU A 152 4.69 2.85 -10.09
N LEU A 153 4.72 3.51 -8.94
CA LEU A 153 4.71 4.98 -8.84
C LEU A 153 5.90 5.60 -9.58
N ARG A 154 7.10 4.99 -9.44
CA ARG A 154 8.30 5.45 -10.13
C ARG A 154 8.19 5.26 -11.64
N LYS A 155 7.64 4.14 -12.10
CA LYS A 155 7.40 3.87 -13.51
C LYS A 155 6.43 4.87 -14.14
N ILE A 156 5.33 5.21 -13.45
CA ILE A 156 4.38 6.23 -13.91
C ILE A 156 5.08 7.60 -14.00
N LYS A 157 5.89 7.95 -12.99
CA LYS A 157 6.66 9.21 -12.99
C LYS A 157 7.64 9.29 -14.15
N GLN A 158 8.42 8.23 -14.39
CA GLN A 158 9.35 8.15 -15.52
C GLN A 158 8.64 8.27 -16.87
N ASN A 159 7.51 7.59 -17.04
CA ASN A 159 6.74 7.68 -18.28
C ASN A 159 6.15 9.08 -18.48
N SER A 160 5.72 9.75 -17.41
CA SER A 160 5.26 11.15 -17.47
C SER A 160 6.37 12.14 -17.79
N GLN A 161 7.62 11.86 -17.39
CA GLN A 161 8.78 12.72 -17.68
C GLN A 161 9.34 12.49 -19.09
N ASN A 162 9.28 11.25 -19.61
CA ASN A 162 9.71 10.92 -20.97
C ASN A 162 8.76 11.41 -22.08
N ILE A 163 7.57 11.94 -21.74
CA ILE A 163 6.60 12.50 -22.70
C ILE A 163 6.67 14.04 -22.77
N CYS A 164 7.73 14.67 -22.25
CA CYS A 164 8.03 16.06 -22.63
C CYS A 164 8.49 16.09 -24.10
N TYR A 165 7.54 16.13 -25.03
CA TYR A 165 7.80 16.58 -26.38
C TYR A 165 8.14 18.07 -26.31
N VAL A 166 9.44 18.37 -26.32
CA VAL A 166 9.93 19.70 -26.68
C VAL A 166 9.59 19.87 -28.16
N ASN A 167 8.49 20.55 -28.42
CA ASN A 167 8.09 20.88 -29.77
C ASN A 167 9.02 21.97 -30.30
N HIS A 168 10.12 21.61 -30.96
CA HIS A 168 11.00 22.56 -31.64
C HIS A 168 10.33 23.29 -32.82
N ALA A 169 9.07 22.97 -33.16
CA ALA A 169 8.32 23.66 -34.21
C ALA A 169 7.69 25.00 -33.77
N SER A 170 7.78 25.41 -32.49
CA SER A 170 7.31 26.73 -32.03
C SER A 170 8.36 27.84 -32.10
N GLU A 171 9.57 27.54 -32.58
CA GLU A 171 10.62 28.51 -32.85
C GLU A 171 10.64 28.90 -34.34
N LEU A 172 9.47 29.27 -34.89
CA LEU A 172 9.43 30.04 -36.13
C LEU A 172 8.92 31.43 -35.77
N MET A 173 9.88 32.34 -35.63
CA MET A 173 9.66 33.78 -35.61
C MET A 173 8.82 34.14 -36.84
N VAL A 174 7.55 34.49 -36.61
CA VAL A 174 6.82 35.31 -37.57
C VAL A 174 7.30 36.75 -37.32
N GLU A 175 8.38 37.12 -38.00
CA GLU A 175 8.66 38.53 -38.26
C GLU A 175 7.55 39.03 -39.18
N ALA A 176 6.55 39.69 -38.60
CA ALA A 176 5.60 40.45 -39.40
C ALA A 176 6.36 41.61 -40.05
N PRO A 177 6.40 41.74 -41.38
CA PRO A 177 6.94 42.93 -41.99
C PRO A 177 6.05 44.11 -41.59
N LEU A 178 6.71 45.06 -40.93
CA LEU A 178 6.23 46.41 -40.64
C LEU A 178 5.93 47.09 -41.98
N HIS A 179 4.72 46.92 -42.51
CA HIS A 179 4.27 47.62 -43.71
C HIS A 179 3.82 49.04 -43.30
N ILE A 180 4.81 49.88 -42.98
CA ILE A 180 4.67 51.33 -43.12
C ILE A 180 4.59 51.59 -44.63
N GLY A 181 3.43 52.04 -45.06
CA GLY A 181 3.16 52.38 -46.45
C GLY A 181 1.86 53.14 -46.55
N ASN A 182 1.87 54.36 -46.02
CA ASN A 182 0.97 55.41 -46.47
C ASN A 182 1.00 55.44 -48.00
N ASN A 183 -0.17 55.46 -48.65
CA ASN A 183 -0.39 56.43 -49.71
C ASN A 183 -1.89 56.73 -49.91
N PRO A 184 -2.24 58.01 -50.09
CA PRO A 184 -3.61 58.48 -50.29
C PRO A 184 -3.91 58.61 -51.78
N PHE A 185 -4.97 57.98 -52.28
CA PHE A 185 -5.79 58.45 -53.41
C PHE A 185 -7.14 57.73 -53.36
#